data_AF-A0AAW8ARS1-F1
#
_entry.id   AF-A0AAW8ARS1-F1
#
_cell.length_a   1.000
_cell.length_b   1.000
_cell.length_c   1.000
_cell.angle_alpha   90.00
_cell.angle_beta   90.00
_cell.angle_gamma   90.00
#
_symmetry.space_group_name_H-M   'P 1'
#
loop_
_entity.id
_entity.type
_entity.pdbx_description
1 polymer ?
#
loop_
_entity_poly.entity_id
_entity_poly.type
_entity_poly.pdbx_seq_one_letter_code
_entity_poly.pdbx_strand_id
1 'polypeptide(L)' 'SLGAIRNDSLIYEMGLEIARQCKIMGIQVNLAPVADVNVNPANPIIGVRSFGEDPSNVARKASAYVRGLREGGVMAVGK' A
#
# COMPACT_ATOMS: atom_id res chain seq x y z
N SER A 1 -11.63 -4.32 3.73
CA SER A 1 -10.30 -4.51 3.12
C SER A 1 -9.98 -3.30 2.25
N LEU A 2 -8.74 -2.80 2.26
CA LEU A 2 -8.28 -1.69 1.38
C LEU A 2 -8.49 -2.03 -0.11
N GLY A 3 -8.51 -3.33 -0.44
CA GLY A 3 -8.86 -3.83 -1.76
C GLY A 3 -10.28 -3.52 -2.25
N ALA A 4 -11.22 -3.28 -1.34
CA ALA A 4 -12.61 -2.93 -1.67
C ALA A 4 -12.86 -1.42 -1.86
N ILE A 5 -11.88 -0.57 -1.51
CA ILE A 5 -11.98 0.88 -1.69
C ILE A 5 -12.04 1.18 -3.20
N ARG A 6 -13.08 1.88 -3.67
CA ARG A 6 -13.20 2.27 -5.08
C ARG A 6 -12.45 3.55 -5.43
N ASN A 7 -12.21 4.40 -4.43
CA ASN A 7 -11.50 5.65 -4.61
C ASN A 7 -10.02 5.51 -4.23
N ASP A 8 -9.16 5.33 -5.24
CA ASP A 8 -7.72 5.17 -5.05
C ASP A 8 -7.05 6.44 -4.46
N SER A 9 -7.72 7.60 -4.47
CA SER A 9 -7.20 8.81 -3.82
C SER A 9 -7.03 8.62 -2.30
N LEU A 10 -7.90 7.84 -1.67
CA LEU A 10 -7.81 7.52 -0.24
C LEU A 10 -6.57 6.69 0.08
N ILE A 11 -6.12 5.84 -0.85
CA ILE A 11 -4.89 5.04 -0.68
C ILE A 11 -3.65 5.93 -0.78
N TYR A 12 -3.69 6.92 -1.67
CA TYR A 12 -2.65 7.93 -1.77
C TYR A 12 -2.56 8.80 -0.50
N GLU A 13 -3.69 9.30 -0.01
CA GLU A 13 -3.77 10.08 1.24
C GLU A 13 -3.28 9.27 2.45
N MET A 14 -3.62 7.98 2.50
CA MET A 14 -3.08 7.06 3.51
C MET A 14 -1.54 6.97 3.42
N GLY A 15 -0.98 6.89 2.21
CA GLY A 15 0.47 6.89 1.99
C GLY A 15 1.14 8.18 2.49
N LEU A 16 0.52 9.34 2.25
CA LEU A 16 1.02 10.63 2.75
C LEU A 16 1.01 10.70 4.28
N GLU A 17 -0.07 10.28 4.91
CA GLU A 17 -0.19 10.32 6.37
C GLU A 17 0.82 9.38 7.04
N ILE A 18 1.04 8.19 6.46
CA ILE A 18 2.07 7.27 6.95
C ILE A 18 3.46 7.87 6.78
N ALA A 19 3.77 8.52 5.66
CA ALA A 19 5.05 9.19 5.49
C ALA A 19 5.27 10.33 6.50
N ARG A 20 4.21 11.08 6.81
CA ARG A 20 4.24 12.11 7.87
C ARG A 20 4.60 11.51 9.23
N GLN A 21 3.97 10.39 9.60
CA GLN A 21 4.27 9.69 10.85
C GLN A 21 5.69 9.11 10.86
N CYS A 22 6.13 8.48 9.75
CA CYS A 22 7.49 7.99 9.59
C CYS A 22 8.52 9.10 9.79
N LYS A 23 8.31 10.29 9.21
CA LYS A 23 9.21 11.43 9.40
C LYS A 23 9.30 11.89 10.85
N ILE A 24 8.18 11.94 11.57
CA ILE A 24 8.16 12.27 13.00
C ILE A 24 9.01 11.28 13.81
N MET A 25 8.97 10.00 13.42
CA MET A 25 9.74 8.93 14.07
C MET A 25 11.19 8.80 13.56
N GLY A 26 11.62 9.62 12.59
CA GLY A 26 12.95 9.51 11.97
C GLY A 26 13.10 8.32 11.00
N ILE A 27 12.00 7.69 10.59
CA ILE A 27 11.97 6.56 9.65
C ILE A 27 12.05 7.08 8.22
N GLN A 28 13.03 6.60 7.46
CA GLN A 28 13.31 7.04 6.08
C GLN A 28 12.89 6.01 5.02
N VAL A 29 12.68 4.75 5.41
CA VAL A 29 12.31 3.63 4.53
C VAL A 29 11.10 2.91 5.12
N ASN A 30 10.06 2.71 4.30
CA ASN A 30 8.90 1.90 4.63
C ASN A 30 8.85 0.67 3.71
N LEU A 31 8.87 -0.53 4.31
CA LEU A 31 8.84 -1.82 3.61
C LEU A 31 7.41 -2.21 3.21
N ALA A 32 6.77 -1.28 2.49
CA ALA A 32 5.40 -1.32 2.02
C ALA A 32 5.32 -0.66 0.62
N PRO A 33 4.31 -0.99 -0.19
CA PRO A 33 3.16 -1.85 0.11
C PRO A 33 3.43 -3.34 -0.15
N VAL A 34 2.58 -4.19 0.43
CA VAL A 34 2.44 -5.59 -0.02
C VAL A 34 1.60 -5.56 -1.30
N ALA A 35 2.21 -5.89 -2.43
CA ALA A 35 1.63 -5.93 -3.77
C ALA A 35 1.33 -7.37 -4.24
N ASP A 36 1.42 -8.35 -3.35
CA ASP A 36 1.00 -9.72 -3.60
C ASP A 36 -0.46 -9.76 -4.09
N VAL A 37 -0.73 -10.47 -5.19
CA VAL A 37 -2.10 -10.75 -5.66
C VAL A 37 -2.62 -11.98 -4.93
N ASN A 38 -3.71 -11.84 -4.20
CA ASN A 38 -4.30 -12.97 -3.48
C ASN A 38 -5.12 -13.86 -4.42
N VAL A 39 -4.46 -14.72 -5.18
CA VAL A 39 -5.10 -15.69 -6.10
C VAL A 39 -5.74 -16.89 -5.38
N ASN A 40 -5.45 -17.10 -4.09
CA ASN A 40 -6.05 -18.17 -3.30
C ASN A 40 -6.77 -17.58 -2.06
N PRO A 41 -8.11 -17.51 -2.04
CA PRO A 41 -8.86 -16.98 -0.90
C PRO A 41 -8.67 -17.81 0.39
N ALA A 42 -8.20 -19.06 0.29
CA ALA A 42 -7.86 -19.90 1.43
C ALA A 42 -6.43 -19.69 1.96
N ASN A 43 -5.64 -18.75 1.40
CA ASN A 43 -4.31 -18.43 1.90
C ASN A 43 -4.40 -17.47 3.12
N PRO A 44 -4.14 -17.94 4.35
CA PRO A 44 -4.29 -17.12 5.56
C PRO A 44 -3.18 -16.08 5.72
N ILE A 45 -2.09 -16.19 4.95
CA ILE A 45 -0.88 -15.35 5.09
C ILE A 45 -1.04 -14.03 4.33
N ILE A 46 -1.67 -14.03 3.15
CA ILE A 46 -1.73 -12.85 2.26
C ILE A 46 -3.12 -12.17 2.28
N GLY A 47 -4.17 -12.89 2.67
CA GLY A 47 -5.58 -12.49 2.52
C GLY A 47 -5.92 -11.01 2.78
N VAL A 48 -5.72 -10.51 4.00
CA VAL A 48 -6.07 -9.11 4.35
C VAL A 48 -4.96 -8.09 4.03
N ARG A 49 -3.76 -8.57 3.70
CA ARG A 49 -2.57 -7.73 3.41
C ARG A 49 -2.46 -7.36 1.94
N SER A 50 -3.05 -8.17 1.06
CA SER A 50 -3.20 -7.87 -0.35
C SER A 50 -4.34 -6.87 -0.60
N PHE A 51 -4.18 -6.05 -1.64
CA PHE A 51 -5.25 -5.21 -2.17
C PHE A 51 -6.30 -5.99 -2.98
N GLY A 52 -6.22 -7.33 -3.04
CA GLY A 52 -7.26 -8.20 -3.57
C GLY A 52 -6.77 -9.21 -4.60
N GLU A 53 -7.71 -9.74 -5.34
CA GLU A 53 -7.51 -10.88 -6.25
C GLU A 53 -7.28 -10.42 -7.71
N ASP A 54 -7.67 -9.18 -8.04
CA ASP A 54 -7.44 -8.58 -9.37
C ASP A 54 -6.06 -7.90 -9.43
N PRO A 55 -5.13 -8.39 -10.26
CA PRO A 55 -3.81 -7.79 -10.43
C PRO A 55 -3.85 -6.31 -10.81
N SER A 56 -4.83 -5.89 -11.60
CA SER A 56 -4.95 -4.49 -12.04
C SER A 56 -5.30 -3.58 -10.87
N ASN A 57 -6.27 -3.99 -10.04
CA ASN A 57 -6.65 -3.30 -8.82
C ASN A 57 -5.49 -3.24 -7.81
N VAL A 58 -4.75 -4.34 -7.64
CA VAL A 58 -3.59 -4.40 -6.75
C VAL A 58 -2.50 -3.43 -7.22
N ALA A 59 -2.16 -3.43 -8.52
CA ALA A 59 -1.14 -2.56 -9.09
C ALA A 59 -1.50 -1.07 -8.94
N ARG A 60 -2.75 -0.68 -9.22
CA ARG A 60 -3.21 0.72 -9.07
C ARG A 60 -3.07 1.21 -7.62
N LYS A 61 -3.52 0.40 -6.67
CA LYS A 61 -3.51 0.76 -5.24
C LYS A 61 -2.11 0.78 -4.66
N ALA A 62 -1.29 -0.22 -4.99
CA ALA A 62 0.11 -0.22 -4.63
C ALA A 62 0.83 1.02 -5.17
N SER A 63 0.56 1.40 -6.43
CA SER A 63 1.14 2.60 -7.04
C SER A 63 0.69 3.89 -6.34
N ALA A 64 -0.59 4.02 -5.99
CA ALA A 64 -1.12 5.17 -5.24
C ALA A 64 -0.44 5.31 -3.86
N TYR A 65 -0.27 4.19 -3.15
CA TYR A 65 0.39 4.16 -1.85
C TYR A 65 1.88 4.53 -1.94
N VAL A 66 2.61 3.95 -2.89
CA VAL A 66 4.02 4.29 -3.17
C VAL A 66 4.18 5.77 -3.47
N ARG A 67 3.26 6.35 -4.25
CA ARG A 67 3.28 7.77 -4.58
C ARG A 67 3.13 8.63 -3.32
N GLY A 68 2.16 8.31 -2.46
CA GLY A 68 1.96 9.03 -1.19
C GLY A 68 3.19 8.97 -0.28
N LEU A 69 3.83 7.80 -0.15
CA LEU A 69 5.05 7.67 0.64
C LEU A 69 6.21 8.53 0.10
N ARG A 70 6.45 8.45 -1.21
CA ARG A 70 7.58 9.15 -1.86
C ARG A 70 7.42 10.66 -1.80
N GLU A 71 6.21 11.18 -2.05
CA GLU A 71 5.93 12.61 -1.94
C GLU A 71 5.99 13.09 -0.49
N GLY A 72 5.63 12.24 0.48
CA GLY A 72 5.86 12.49 1.90
C GLY A 72 7.33 12.41 2.33
N GLY A 73 8.26 12.03 1.43
CA GLY A 73 9.70 11.98 1.66
C GLY A 73 10.18 10.70 2.35
N VAL A 74 9.46 9.59 2.17
CA VAL A 74 9.82 8.26 2.67
C VAL A 74 9.98 7.30 1.49
N MET A 75 11.07 6.53 1.46
CA MET A 75 11.28 5.52 0.43
C MET A 75 10.33 4.35 0.62
N ALA A 76 9.65 3.93 -0.45
CA ALA A 76 8.78 2.76 -0.44
C ALA A 76 9.51 1.54 -1.04
N VAL A 77 9.36 0.38 -0.42
CA VAL A 77 9.83 -0.91 -0.95
C VAL A 77 8.63 -1.84 -1.08
N GLY A 78 8.13 -1.97 -2.31
CA GLY A 78 7.06 -2.90 -2.64
C GLY A 78 7.55 -4.34 -2.61
N LYS A 79 6.72 -5.25 -2.09
CA LYS A 79 6.98 -6.69 -2.09
C LYS A 79 5.74 -7.49 -2.41
#